data_AF-A0A963KIY3-F1
#
_entry.id   AF-A0A963KIY3-F1
#
_cell.length_a   1.000
_cell.length_b   1.000
_cell.length_c   1.000
_cell.angle_alpha   90.00
_cell.angle_beta   90.00
_cell.angle_gamma   90.00
#
_symmetry.space_group_name_H-M   'P 1'
#
loop_
_entity.id
_entity.type
_entity.pdbx_description
1 polymer ?
#
loop_
_entity_poly.entity_id
_entity_poly.type
_entity_poly.pdbx_seq_one_letter_code
_entity_poly.pdbx_strand_id
1 'polypeptide(L)'
;MSSKLRIFLVLLGGNLGGALLVFVHLRFLDPFALDQVAPLGWREVAFFIVAFSTLLIGGRAMARRYASTVLRATGPLPDGPAHARARRRAVQLPGFLAALSMVLWVLAAFVWGFFWPWLIGNFNLQAAARQAFGMALVAGPTVGLFVFLATERIWRERLPLLFPRGDLAASGARNWRVRTRMLVVFLFASIVPLLVMAVAT
;
A
#
# COMPACT_ATOMS: atom_id res chain seq x y z
N MET A 1 -7.79 6.03 -21.04
CA MET A 1 -6.94 6.49 -19.90
C MET A 1 -5.64 5.69 -19.84
N SER A 2 -4.46 6.34 -19.75
CA SER A 2 -3.16 5.64 -19.72
C SER A 2 -3.00 4.73 -18.50
N SER A 3 -2.32 3.58 -18.62
CA SER A 3 -2.03 2.67 -17.48
C SER A 3 -1.31 3.39 -16.33
N LYS A 4 -0.47 4.39 -16.65
CA LYS A 4 0.24 5.20 -15.64
C LYS A 4 -0.74 5.96 -14.73
N LEU A 5 -1.78 6.54 -15.31
CA LEU A 5 -2.80 7.29 -14.57
C LEU A 5 -3.67 6.34 -13.75
N ARG A 6 -4.10 5.21 -14.33
CA ARG A 6 -4.86 4.18 -13.61
C ARG A 6 -4.12 3.67 -12.38
N ILE A 7 -2.84 3.32 -12.50
CA ILE A 7 -2.01 2.86 -11.38
C ILE A 7 -1.86 3.95 -10.32
N PHE A 8 -1.66 5.20 -10.74
CA PHE A 8 -1.59 6.32 -9.80
C PHE A 8 -2.90 6.48 -9.01
N LEU A 9 -4.05 6.40 -9.68
CA LEU A 9 -5.36 6.50 -9.03
C LEU A 9 -5.61 5.33 -8.07
N VAL A 10 -5.14 4.12 -8.38
CA VAL A 10 -5.20 2.98 -7.45
C VAL A 10 -4.37 3.25 -6.19
N LEU A 11 -3.13 3.73 -6.36
CA LEU A 11 -2.27 4.06 -5.23
C LEU A 11 -2.84 5.20 -4.37
N LEU A 12 -3.32 6.26 -5.02
CA LEU A 12 -3.92 7.40 -4.32
C LEU A 12 -5.21 6.99 -3.62
N GLY A 13 -6.16 6.41 -4.34
CA GLY A 13 -7.47 6.03 -3.82
C GLY A 13 -7.39 4.94 -2.76
N GLY A 14 -6.53 3.93 -2.95
CA GLY A 14 -6.33 2.87 -1.96
C GLY A 14 -5.73 3.38 -0.66
N ASN A 15 -4.67 4.19 -0.73
CA ASN A 15 -4.00 4.69 0.47
C ASN A 15 -4.78 5.82 1.15
N LEU A 16 -5.32 6.79 0.40
CA LEU A 16 -6.13 7.85 0.97
C LEU A 16 -7.44 7.30 1.53
N GLY A 17 -8.15 6.45 0.77
CA GLY A 17 -9.37 5.82 1.23
C GLY A 17 -9.15 4.97 2.48
N GLY A 18 -8.08 4.17 2.50
CA GLY A 18 -7.69 3.41 3.69
C GLY A 18 -7.37 4.30 4.89
N ALA A 19 -6.62 5.38 4.70
CA ALA A 19 -6.29 6.32 5.77
C ALA A 19 -7.54 7.01 6.35
N LEU A 20 -8.47 7.42 5.49
CA LEU A 20 -9.74 8.01 5.90
C LEU A 20 -10.62 7.00 6.65
N LEU A 21 -10.67 5.74 6.20
CA LEU A 21 -11.42 4.69 6.90
C LEU A 21 -10.84 4.41 8.28
N VAL A 22 -9.51 4.33 8.41
CA VAL A 22 -8.84 4.19 9.72
C VAL A 22 -9.15 5.38 10.62
N PHE A 23 -9.05 6.59 10.08
CA PHE A 23 -9.37 7.81 10.82
C PHE A 23 -10.81 7.76 11.33
N VAL A 24 -11.79 7.47 10.47
CA VAL A 24 -13.20 7.37 10.85
C VAL A 24 -13.42 6.27 11.90
N HIS A 25 -12.81 5.09 11.71
CA HIS A 25 -12.97 3.98 12.62
C HIS A 25 -12.44 4.30 14.02
N LEU A 26 -11.18 4.74 14.13
CA LEU A 26 -10.57 5.06 15.42
C LEU A 26 -11.23 6.26 16.11
N ARG A 27 -11.78 7.21 15.34
CA ARG A 27 -12.35 8.44 15.88
C ARG A 27 -13.80 8.26 16.34
N PHE A 28 -14.61 7.50 15.60
CA PHE A 28 -16.06 7.47 15.79
C PHE A 28 -16.61 6.09 16.16
N LEU A 29 -15.90 5.01 15.83
CA LEU A 29 -16.41 3.64 15.99
C LEU A 29 -15.72 2.85 17.10
N ASP A 30 -14.50 3.23 17.50
CA ASP A 30 -13.77 2.59 18.59
C ASP A 30 -14.22 3.15 19.96
N PRO A 31 -14.97 2.39 20.77
CA PRO A 31 -15.55 2.87 22.03
C PRO A 31 -14.49 3.26 23.07
N PHE A 32 -13.28 2.72 22.96
CA PHE A 32 -12.17 2.96 23.88
C PHE A 32 -11.28 4.14 23.46
N ALA A 33 -11.53 4.73 22.28
CA ALA A 33 -10.85 5.95 21.84
C ALA A 33 -11.50 7.23 22.39
N LEU A 34 -12.70 7.14 22.98
CA LEU A 34 -13.51 8.32 23.33
C LEU A 34 -13.02 9.06 24.57
N ASP A 35 -12.22 8.44 25.44
CA ASP A 35 -11.86 9.06 26.73
C ASP A 35 -10.63 9.99 26.68
N GLN A 36 -9.82 9.99 25.60
CA GLN A 36 -8.56 10.77 25.54
C GLN A 36 -8.22 11.43 24.20
N VAL A 37 -9.14 11.45 23.22
CA VAL A 37 -8.85 12.03 21.91
C VAL A 37 -9.18 13.53 21.90
N ALA A 38 -8.14 14.36 21.79
CA ALA A 38 -8.26 15.82 21.68
C ALA A 38 -9.24 16.22 20.55
N PRO A 39 -10.02 17.31 20.70
CA PRO A 39 -10.96 17.77 19.67
C PRO A 39 -10.30 17.90 18.30
N LEU A 40 -11.04 17.58 17.23
CA LEU A 40 -10.53 17.69 15.86
C LEU A 40 -10.10 19.14 15.61
N GLY A 41 -8.80 19.35 15.52
CA GLY A 41 -8.21 20.68 15.38
C GLY A 41 -7.64 20.89 13.98
N TRP A 42 -7.56 22.16 13.57
CA TRP A 42 -6.89 22.54 12.32
C TRP A 42 -5.44 22.02 12.24
N ARG A 43 -4.75 21.92 13.38
CA ARG A 43 -3.38 21.37 13.46
C ARG A 43 -3.31 19.89 13.02
N GLU A 44 -4.29 19.08 13.41
CA GLU A 44 -4.37 17.66 13.03
C GLU A 44 -4.62 17.51 11.52
N VAL A 45 -5.51 18.34 10.96
CA VAL A 45 -5.78 18.37 9.52
C VAL A 45 -4.54 18.81 8.74
N ALA A 46 -3.88 19.89 9.16
CA ALA A 46 -2.66 20.37 8.54
C ALA A 46 -1.55 19.31 8.60
N PHE A 47 -1.36 18.69 9.77
CA PHE A 47 -0.40 17.59 9.94
C PHE A 47 -0.72 16.41 9.02
N PHE A 48 -1.98 15.98 8.95
CA PHE A 48 -2.41 14.90 8.07
C PHE A 48 -2.08 15.22 6.61
N ILE A 49 -2.43 16.42 6.12
CA ILE A 49 -2.17 16.85 4.75
C ILE A 49 -0.66 16.82 4.46
N VAL A 50 0.16 17.38 5.35
CA VAL A 50 1.62 17.46 5.17
C VAL A 50 2.27 16.07 5.22
N ALA A 51 1.97 15.28 6.25
CA ALA A 51 2.55 13.95 6.44
C ALA A 51 2.11 12.99 5.33
N PHE A 52 0.82 12.95 5.00
CA PHE A 52 0.29 12.11 3.92
C PHE A 52 0.88 12.52 2.57
N SER A 53 0.94 13.82 2.26
CA SER A 53 1.55 14.31 1.02
C SER A 53 3.02 13.93 0.92
N THR A 54 3.76 14.02 2.03
CA THR A 54 5.17 13.62 2.09
C THR A 54 5.36 12.14 1.76
N LEU A 55 4.57 11.26 2.39
CA LEU A 55 4.60 9.82 2.12
C LEU A 55 4.17 9.51 0.67
N LEU A 56 3.13 10.18 0.18
CA LEU A 56 2.64 10.00 -1.19
C LEU A 56 3.68 10.43 -2.24
N ILE A 57 4.32 11.58 -2.05
CA ILE A 57 5.34 12.09 -2.97
C ILE A 57 6.57 11.17 -2.94
N GLY A 58 7.04 10.78 -1.75
CA GLY A 58 8.16 9.85 -1.59
C GLY A 58 7.89 8.50 -2.22
N GLY A 59 6.74 7.90 -1.91
CA GLY A 59 6.28 6.65 -2.52
C GLY A 59 6.17 6.75 -4.05
N ARG A 60 5.61 7.85 -4.56
CA ARG A 60 5.51 8.10 -6.00
C ARG A 60 6.88 8.22 -6.66
N ALA A 61 7.85 8.88 -6.02
CA ALA A 61 9.21 8.99 -6.52
C ALA A 61 9.88 7.61 -6.61
N MET A 62 9.77 6.80 -5.56
CA MET A 62 10.28 5.42 -5.55
C MET A 62 9.62 4.54 -6.61
N ALA A 63 8.29 4.60 -6.73
CA ALA A 63 7.52 3.87 -7.74
C ALA A 63 7.93 4.26 -9.16
N ARG A 64 8.06 5.57 -9.43
CA ARG A 64 8.53 6.09 -10.72
C ARG A 64 9.95 5.61 -11.03
N ARG A 65 10.87 5.68 -10.06
CA ARG A 65 12.26 5.23 -10.24
C ARG A 65 12.32 3.74 -10.58
N TYR A 66 11.57 2.91 -9.86
CA TYR A 66 11.54 1.46 -10.09
C TYR A 66 10.90 1.10 -11.44
N ALA A 67 9.78 1.73 -11.78
CA ALA A 67 8.95 1.37 -12.93
C ALA A 67 9.27 2.16 -14.22
N SER A 68 10.19 3.14 -14.17
CA SER A 68 10.47 4.08 -15.26
C SER A 68 10.72 3.40 -16.60
N THR A 69 11.63 2.42 -16.64
CA THR A 69 11.99 1.67 -17.86
C THR A 69 10.79 0.94 -18.46
N VAL A 70 9.98 0.29 -17.63
CA VAL A 70 8.86 -0.53 -18.08
C VAL A 70 7.65 0.31 -18.48
N LEU A 71 7.35 1.37 -17.73
CA LEU A 71 6.22 2.26 -18.03
C LEU A 71 6.47 3.13 -19.27
N ARG A 72 7.73 3.35 -19.65
CA ARG A 72 8.12 4.06 -20.88
C ARG A 72 8.11 3.16 -22.12
N ALA A 73 8.26 1.85 -21.95
CA ALA A 73 8.16 0.92 -23.07
C ALA A 73 6.77 1.01 -23.73
N THR A 74 6.78 1.24 -25.03
CA THR A 74 5.60 1.33 -25.91
C THR A 74 5.35 0.03 -26.69
N GLY A 75 6.33 -0.86 -26.73
CA GLY A 75 6.27 -2.14 -27.45
C GLY A 75 6.98 -3.27 -26.70
N PRO A 76 7.24 -4.40 -27.39
CA PRO A 76 7.83 -5.58 -26.80
C PRO A 76 9.17 -5.29 -26.14
N LEU A 77 9.41 -5.90 -24.97
CA LEU A 77 10.73 -5.84 -24.35
C LEU A 77 11.65 -6.85 -25.07
N PRO A 78 12.79 -6.44 -25.63
CA PRO A 78 13.67 -7.36 -26.33
C PRO A 78 14.18 -8.46 -25.39
N ASP A 79 14.44 -9.63 -25.96
CA ASP A 79 15.09 -10.72 -25.25
C ASP A 79 16.59 -10.45 -25.04
N GLY A 80 17.20 -11.21 -24.13
CA GLY A 80 18.63 -11.14 -23.84
C GLY A 80 19.00 -10.49 -22.49
N PRO A 81 20.26 -10.66 -22.07
CA PRO A 81 20.72 -10.29 -20.73
C PRO A 81 20.61 -8.79 -20.44
N ALA A 82 20.77 -7.94 -21.46
CA ALA A 82 20.65 -6.48 -21.33
C ALA A 82 19.25 -6.02 -20.88
N HIS A 83 18.20 -6.78 -21.23
CA HIS A 83 16.81 -6.42 -20.95
C HIS A 83 16.16 -7.28 -19.85
N ALA A 84 16.89 -8.28 -19.33
CA ALA A 84 16.41 -9.20 -18.30
C ALA A 84 15.86 -8.46 -17.06
N ARG A 85 16.54 -7.37 -16.64
CA ARG A 85 16.08 -6.55 -15.51
C ARG A 85 14.75 -5.86 -15.77
N ALA A 86 14.55 -5.32 -16.97
CA ALA A 86 13.30 -4.66 -17.36
C ALA A 86 12.15 -5.68 -17.46
N ARG A 87 12.41 -6.84 -18.07
CA ARG A 87 11.46 -7.96 -18.16
C ARG A 87 11.05 -8.44 -16.76
N ARG A 88 12.00 -8.65 -15.85
CA ARG A 88 11.72 -9.03 -14.45
C ARG A 88 10.87 -8.00 -13.71
N ARG A 89 11.22 -6.71 -13.85
CA ARG A 89 10.46 -5.60 -13.24
C ARG A 89 9.04 -5.50 -13.79
N ALA A 90 8.83 -5.80 -15.08
CA ALA A 90 7.51 -5.79 -15.67
C ALA A 90 6.59 -6.81 -15.01
N VAL A 91 7.07 -8.02 -14.71
CA VAL A 91 6.28 -9.03 -14.01
C VAL A 91 6.10 -8.68 -12.52
N GLN A 92 7.11 -8.10 -11.89
CA GLN A 92 7.11 -7.81 -10.44
C GLN A 92 6.38 -6.52 -10.05
N LEU A 93 6.01 -5.67 -11.01
CA LEU A 93 5.48 -4.33 -10.74
C LEU A 93 4.30 -4.32 -9.75
N PRO A 94 3.26 -5.17 -9.89
CA PRO A 94 2.14 -5.16 -8.95
C PRO A 94 2.55 -5.52 -7.52
N GLY A 95 3.40 -6.54 -7.37
CA GLY A 95 3.92 -6.95 -6.06
C GLY A 95 4.82 -5.90 -5.43
N PHE A 96 5.66 -5.23 -6.23
CA PHE A 96 6.49 -4.13 -5.76
C PHE A 96 5.64 -2.96 -5.24
N LEU A 97 4.60 -2.56 -5.97
CA LEU A 97 3.74 -1.45 -5.56
C LEU A 97 2.94 -1.77 -4.29
N ALA A 98 2.48 -3.01 -4.15
CA ALA A 98 1.82 -3.47 -2.93
C ALA A 98 2.77 -3.45 -1.72
N ALA A 99 3.99 -3.98 -1.88
CA ALA A 99 5.01 -3.96 -0.84
C ALA A 99 5.42 -2.53 -0.45
N LEU A 100 5.56 -1.64 -1.45
CA LEU A 100 5.80 -0.22 -1.20
C LEU A 100 4.66 0.41 -0.39
N SER A 101 3.41 0.09 -0.72
CA SER A 101 2.24 0.53 0.05
C SER A 101 2.34 0.05 1.50
N MET A 102 2.63 -1.23 1.73
CA MET A 102 2.77 -1.78 3.08
C MET A 102 3.88 -1.09 3.87
N VAL A 103 5.04 -0.84 3.27
CA VAL A 103 6.14 -0.10 3.93
C VAL A 103 5.69 1.31 4.32
N LEU A 104 4.97 2.02 3.44
CA LEU A 104 4.44 3.34 3.75
C LEU A 104 3.39 3.31 4.85
N TRP A 105 2.60 2.23 4.95
CA TRP A 105 1.66 2.03 6.05
C TRP A 105 2.34 1.76 7.39
N VAL A 106 3.47 1.03 7.41
CA VAL A 106 4.29 0.89 8.62
C VAL A 106 4.89 2.24 9.05
N LEU A 107 5.39 3.02 8.09
CA LEU A 107 5.85 4.38 8.38
C LEU A 107 4.71 5.27 8.88
N ALA A 108 3.52 5.16 8.29
CA ALA A 108 2.35 5.88 8.77
C ALA A 108 1.96 5.45 10.18
N ALA A 109 1.96 4.15 10.49
CA ALA A 109 1.71 3.67 11.84
C ALA A 109 2.66 4.30 12.86
N PHE A 110 3.94 4.48 12.52
CA PHE A 110 4.89 5.19 13.36
C PHE A 110 4.57 6.69 13.50
N VAL A 111 4.29 7.36 12.37
CA VAL A 111 4.02 8.81 12.33
C VAL A 111 2.75 9.16 13.11
N TRP A 112 1.65 8.44 12.90
CA TRP A 112 0.37 8.74 13.55
C TRP A 112 0.21 8.06 14.92
N GLY A 113 0.80 6.88 15.12
CA GLY A 113 0.75 6.19 16.42
C GLY A 113 1.67 6.83 17.45
N PHE A 114 2.89 7.22 17.07
CA PHE A 114 3.90 7.67 18.04
C PHE A 114 4.27 9.14 17.89
N PHE A 115 4.68 9.55 16.68
CA PHE A 115 5.24 10.90 16.47
C PHE A 115 4.21 12.01 16.71
N TRP A 116 2.99 11.86 16.17
CA TRP A 116 1.94 12.88 16.34
C TRP A 116 1.49 13.05 17.80
N PRO A 117 1.13 11.99 18.55
CA PRO A 117 0.75 12.14 19.96
C PRO A 117 1.88 12.71 20.83
N TRP A 118 3.13 12.35 20.54
CA TRP A 118 4.31 12.93 21.19
C TRP A 118 4.46 14.42 20.90
N LEU A 119 4.30 14.83 19.64
CA LEU A 119 4.43 16.22 19.21
C LEU A 119 3.41 17.16 19.87
N ILE A 120 2.19 16.67 20.13
CA ILE A 120 1.11 17.45 20.75
C ILE A 120 1.05 17.31 22.28
N GLY A 121 1.97 16.55 22.89
CA GLY A 121 2.03 16.36 24.34
C GLY A 121 0.97 15.43 24.93
N ASN A 122 0.30 14.62 24.11
CA ASN A 122 -0.73 13.67 24.53
C ASN A 122 -0.30 12.22 24.25
N PHE A 123 0.96 11.90 24.57
CA PHE A 123 1.51 10.58 24.30
C PHE A 123 1.11 9.58 25.37
N ASN A 124 0.38 8.55 24.95
CA ASN A 124 0.11 7.36 25.72
C ASN A 124 0.63 6.14 24.95
N LEU A 125 1.57 5.39 25.54
CA LEU A 125 2.22 4.26 24.88
C LEU A 125 1.23 3.16 24.46
N GLN A 126 0.24 2.87 25.29
CA GLN A 126 -0.75 1.82 25.00
C GLN A 126 -1.65 2.24 23.82
N ALA A 127 -2.16 3.48 23.85
CA ALA A 127 -2.97 4.01 22.75
C ALA A 127 -2.16 4.11 21.44
N ALA A 128 -0.91 4.58 21.53
CA ALA A 128 0.02 4.66 20.42
C ALA A 128 0.30 3.29 19.79
N ALA A 129 0.61 2.29 20.60
CA ALA A 129 0.88 0.93 20.15
C ALA A 129 -0.35 0.29 19.51
N ARG A 130 -1.53 0.48 20.11
CA ARG A 130 -2.81 -0.02 19.59
C ARG A 130 -3.14 0.58 18.22
N GLN A 131 -3.02 1.90 18.09
CA GLN A 131 -3.20 2.61 16.81
C GLN A 131 -2.18 2.15 15.77
N ALA A 132 -0.91 2.06 16.13
CA ALA A 132 0.14 1.62 15.22
C ALA A 132 -0.06 0.17 14.76
N PHE A 133 -0.49 -0.72 15.65
CA PHE A 133 -0.80 -2.11 15.33
C PHE A 133 -1.96 -2.21 14.34
N GLY A 134 -3.08 -1.52 14.61
CA GLY A 134 -4.22 -1.46 13.70
C GLY A 134 -3.84 -0.92 12.32
N MET A 135 -3.04 0.14 12.26
CA MET A 135 -2.56 0.70 11.00
C MET A 135 -1.62 -0.26 10.25
N ALA A 136 -0.60 -0.81 10.92
CA ALA A 136 0.46 -1.58 10.28
C ALA A 136 0.05 -3.00 9.92
N LEU A 137 -0.81 -3.65 10.71
CA LEU A 137 -1.14 -5.07 10.57
C LEU A 137 -2.56 -5.34 10.09
N VAL A 138 -3.46 -4.36 10.18
CA VAL A 138 -4.83 -4.50 9.66
C VAL A 138 -5.02 -3.68 8.40
N ALA A 139 -4.91 -2.35 8.51
CA ALA A 139 -5.19 -1.45 7.39
C ALA A 139 -4.14 -1.56 6.28
N GLY A 140 -2.85 -1.53 6.64
CA GLY A 140 -1.75 -1.58 5.69
C GLY A 140 -1.74 -2.81 4.79
N PRO A 141 -1.92 -4.02 5.34
CA PRO A 141 -2.00 -5.22 4.51
C PRO A 141 -3.29 -5.30 3.69
N THR A 142 -4.42 -4.82 4.22
CA THR A 142 -5.69 -4.71 3.47
C THR A 142 -5.53 -3.81 2.25
N VAL A 143 -4.96 -2.62 2.44
CA VAL A 143 -4.66 -1.68 1.34
C VAL A 143 -3.59 -2.24 0.41
N GLY A 144 -2.56 -2.91 0.93
CA GLY A 144 -1.53 -3.59 0.15
C GLY A 144 -2.11 -4.65 -0.78
N LEU A 145 -3.04 -5.47 -0.28
CA LEU A 145 -3.76 -6.47 -1.05
C LEU A 145 -4.64 -5.81 -2.13
N PHE A 146 -5.38 -4.76 -1.77
CA PHE A 146 -6.15 -3.99 -2.74
C PHE A 146 -5.26 -3.42 -3.86
N VAL A 147 -4.17 -2.75 -3.51
CA VAL A 147 -3.19 -2.20 -4.47
C VAL A 147 -2.64 -3.29 -5.37
N PHE A 148 -2.29 -4.46 -4.81
CA PHE A 148 -1.81 -5.60 -5.57
C PHE A 148 -2.84 -6.06 -6.61
N LEU A 149 -4.08 -6.31 -6.19
CA LEU A 149 -5.13 -6.86 -7.06
C LEU A 149 -5.60 -5.86 -8.11
N ALA A 150 -5.79 -4.60 -7.72
CA ALA A 150 -6.22 -3.53 -8.63
C ALA A 150 -5.13 -3.22 -9.67
N THR A 151 -3.86 -3.13 -9.24
CA THR A 151 -2.73 -3.02 -10.18
C THR A 151 -2.62 -4.27 -11.03
N GLU A 152 -2.82 -5.44 -10.43
CA GLU A 152 -2.99 -6.77 -11.03
C GLU A 152 -3.77 -6.71 -12.35
N ARG A 153 -5.03 -6.34 -12.16
CA ARG A 153 -6.04 -6.21 -13.20
C ARG A 153 -5.63 -5.24 -14.30
N ILE A 154 -5.14 -4.05 -13.94
CA ILE A 154 -4.70 -3.05 -14.93
C ILE A 154 -3.49 -3.56 -15.72
N TRP A 155 -2.58 -4.26 -15.05
CA TRP A 155 -1.31 -4.66 -15.63
C TRP A 155 -1.44 -5.87 -16.57
N ARG A 156 -2.42 -6.73 -16.33
CA ARG A 156 -2.77 -7.85 -17.23
C ARG A 156 -3.13 -7.38 -18.65
N GLU A 157 -3.71 -6.20 -18.80
CA GLU A 157 -4.01 -5.62 -20.13
C GLU A 157 -2.73 -5.17 -20.86
N ARG A 158 -1.66 -4.84 -20.12
CA ARG A 158 -0.42 -4.29 -20.68
C ARG A 158 0.67 -5.34 -20.89
N LEU A 159 0.68 -6.41 -20.10
CA LEU A 159 1.68 -7.48 -20.19
C LEU A 159 1.79 -8.10 -21.59
N PRO A 160 0.71 -8.40 -22.33
CA PRO A 160 0.81 -8.98 -23.68
C PRO A 160 1.54 -8.08 -24.68
N LEU A 161 1.49 -6.76 -24.51
CA LEU A 161 2.23 -5.81 -25.36
C LEU A 161 3.74 -5.86 -25.10
N LEU A 162 4.12 -6.13 -23.85
CA LEU A 162 5.53 -6.23 -23.43
C LEU A 162 6.10 -7.62 -23.71
N PHE A 163 5.27 -8.66 -23.67
CA PHE A 163 5.59 -10.07 -23.88
C PHE A 163 4.62 -10.73 -24.88
N PRO A 164 4.71 -10.41 -26.19
CA PRO A 164 3.77 -10.93 -27.19
C PRO A 164 3.80 -12.46 -27.31
N ARG A 165 4.94 -13.07 -26.99
CA ARG A 165 5.17 -14.52 -27.06
C ARG A 165 4.72 -15.26 -25.78
N GLY A 166 4.21 -14.56 -24.77
CA GLY A 166 3.74 -15.17 -23.52
C GLY A 166 4.87 -15.73 -22.63
N ASP A 167 6.11 -15.35 -22.90
CA ASP A 167 7.35 -15.86 -22.32
C ASP A 167 7.66 -15.30 -20.92
N LEU A 168 6.62 -15.09 -20.11
CA LEU A 168 6.71 -14.54 -18.75
C LEU A 168 7.62 -15.39 -17.84
N ALA A 169 7.65 -16.71 -18.03
CA ALA A 169 8.53 -17.62 -17.28
C ALA A 169 10.01 -17.37 -17.58
N ALA A 170 10.35 -16.98 -18.81
CA ALA A 170 11.71 -16.67 -19.24
C ALA A 170 12.20 -15.29 -18.75
N SER A 171 11.35 -14.52 -18.04
CA SER A 171 11.74 -13.24 -17.44
C SER A 171 12.60 -13.40 -16.18
N GLY A 172 12.73 -14.61 -15.62
CA GLY A 172 13.42 -14.86 -14.35
C GLY A 172 12.73 -14.21 -13.14
N ALA A 173 11.50 -13.74 -13.31
CA ALA A 173 10.69 -13.23 -12.23
C ALA A 173 10.12 -14.36 -11.37
N ARG A 174 10.11 -14.16 -10.06
CA ARG A 174 9.41 -15.06 -9.14
C ARG A 174 7.91 -14.90 -9.35
N ASN A 175 7.31 -15.84 -10.07
CA ASN A 175 5.87 -15.85 -10.30
C ASN A 175 5.13 -16.20 -9.01
N TRP A 176 4.19 -15.34 -8.61
CA TRP A 176 3.28 -15.67 -7.52
C TRP A 176 2.27 -16.69 -8.05
N ARG A 177 2.41 -17.95 -7.64
CA ARG A 177 1.46 -19.01 -8.02
C ARG A 177 0.06 -18.57 -7.57
N VAL A 178 -0.96 -18.88 -8.38
CA VAL A 178 -2.37 -18.59 -8.05
C VAL A 178 -2.71 -19.12 -6.64
N ARG A 179 -2.22 -20.32 -6.30
CA ARG A 179 -2.34 -20.91 -4.96
C ARG A 179 -1.81 -20.00 -3.85
N THR A 180 -0.62 -19.41 -4.02
CA THR A 180 -0.04 -18.48 -3.02
C THR A 180 -0.92 -17.25 -2.87
N ARG A 181 -1.48 -16.73 -3.96
CA ARG A 181 -2.34 -15.56 -3.93
C ARG A 181 -3.67 -15.83 -3.23
N MET A 182 -4.30 -16.98 -3.53
CA MET A 182 -5.53 -17.40 -2.86
C MET A 182 -5.29 -17.66 -1.38
N LEU A 183 -4.17 -18.28 -1.02
CA LEU A 183 -3.81 -18.52 0.38
C LEU A 183 -3.59 -17.20 1.12
N VAL A 184 -2.89 -16.23 0.51
CA VAL A 184 -2.73 -14.89 1.10
C VAL A 184 -4.08 -14.21 1.29
N VAL A 185 -4.97 -14.21 0.29
CA VAL A 185 -6.32 -13.63 0.40
C VAL A 185 -7.13 -14.32 1.49
N PHE A 186 -7.12 -15.66 1.51
CA PHE A 186 -7.83 -16.46 2.51
C PHE A 186 -7.30 -16.18 3.91
N LEU A 187 -5.98 -16.17 4.09
CA LEU A 187 -5.35 -15.86 5.36
C LEU A 187 -5.70 -14.44 5.82
N PHE A 188 -5.68 -13.45 4.91
CA PHE A 188 -6.11 -12.10 5.23
C PHE A 188 -7.57 -12.02 5.63
N ALA A 189 -8.47 -12.66 4.88
CA ALA A 189 -9.89 -12.69 5.20
C ALA A 189 -10.17 -13.32 6.57
N SER A 190 -9.36 -14.31 6.98
CA SER A 190 -9.51 -15.01 8.26
C SER A 190 -8.81 -14.31 9.44
N ILE A 191 -7.62 -13.73 9.22
CA ILE A 191 -6.81 -13.11 10.29
C ILE A 191 -7.25 -11.68 10.59
N VAL A 192 -7.69 -10.92 9.59
CA VAL A 192 -8.08 -9.51 9.80
C VAL A 192 -9.14 -9.37 10.89
N PRO A 193 -10.25 -10.15 10.91
CA PRO A 193 -11.22 -10.08 11.99
C PRO A 193 -10.62 -10.39 13.37
N LEU A 194 -9.74 -11.38 13.46
CA LEU A 194 -9.06 -11.75 14.72
C LEU A 194 -8.13 -10.64 15.21
N LEU A 195 -7.39 -9.99 14.32
CA LEU A 195 -6.53 -8.85 14.66
C LEU A 195 -7.35 -7.64 15.10
N VAL A 196 -8.50 -7.40 14.46
CA VAL A 196 -9.43 -6.33 14.88
C VAL A 196 -9.93 -6.61 16.30
N MET A 197 -10.35 -7.85 16.60
CA MET A 197 -10.76 -8.23 17.95
C MET A 197 -9.63 -8.06 18.97
N ALA A 198 -8.40 -8.46 18.63
CA ALA A 198 -7.24 -8.31 19.52
C ALA A 198 -6.86 -6.85 19.82
N VAL A 199 -7.18 -5.92 18.90
CA VAL A 199 -7.00 -4.47 19.11
C VAL A 199 -8.15 -3.89 19.95
N ALA A 200 -9.32 -4.53 19.91
CA ALA A 200 -10.51 -4.08 20.63
C ALA A 200 -10.57 -4.57 22.10
N THR A 201 -9.80 -5.58 22.46
CA THR A 201 -9.63 -6.11 23.83
C THR A 201 -8.45 -5.48 24.54
#